data_AF-A0A2V8B888-F1
#
_entry.id   AF-A0A2V8B888-F1
#
_cell.length_a   1.000
_cell.length_b   1.000
_cell.length_c   1.000
_cell.angle_alpha   90.00
_cell.angle_beta   90.00
_cell.angle_gamma   90.00
#
_symmetry.space_group_name_H-M   'P 1'
#
loop_
_entity.id
_entity.type
_entity.pdbx_description
1 polymer ?
#
loop_
_entity_poly.entity_id
_entity_poly.type
_entity_poly.pdbx_seq_one_letter_code
_entity_poly.pdbx_strand_id
1 'polypeptide(L)'
;VTEQPYLVVTLDEACRRQQVGEGWFASIADVPSRAISMSVRQILKAREIICVVPDARKATAVKACVEGEVSPMAPASILQTHANTTLFLDRESAALLTPATRGEILGRDLS
;
A
#
# COMPACT_ATOMS: atom_id res chain seq x y z
N VAL A 1 -8.85 -2.69 -17.21
CA VAL A 1 -7.79 -1.95 -16.49
C VAL A 1 -7.31 -0.82 -17.38
N THR A 2 -7.04 0.36 -16.84
CA THR A 2 -6.67 1.57 -17.60
C THR A 2 -5.18 1.60 -17.96
N GLU A 3 -4.84 2.12 -19.14
CA GLU A 3 -3.46 2.38 -19.60
C GLU A 3 -3.01 3.82 -19.33
N GLN A 4 -3.91 4.69 -18.85
CA GLN A 4 -3.58 6.07 -18.56
C GLN A 4 -2.54 6.16 -17.44
N PRO A 5 -1.57 7.09 -17.52
CA PRO A 5 -0.51 7.18 -16.54
C PRO A 5 -0.99 7.67 -15.18
N TYR A 6 -1.93 8.61 -15.19
CA TYR A 6 -2.52 9.22 -14.01
C TYR A 6 -4.04 9.16 -14.10
N LEU A 7 -4.67 9.12 -12.93
CA LEU A 7 -6.12 9.07 -12.74
C LEU A 7 -6.52 10.20 -11.81
N VAL A 8 -7.64 10.84 -12.13
CA VAL A 8 -8.33 11.71 -11.18
C VAL A 8 -9.24 10.82 -10.34
N VAL A 9 -8.98 10.74 -9.04
CA VAL A 9 -9.74 9.92 -8.09
C VAL A 9 -10.51 10.82 -7.13
N THR A 10 -11.71 10.40 -6.76
CA THR A 10 -12.47 11.04 -5.69
C THR A 10 -11.93 10.53 -4.36
N LEU A 11 -11.58 11.46 -3.46
CA LEU A 11 -11.13 11.12 -2.12
C LEU A 11 -12.35 10.79 -1.25
N ASP A 12 -12.32 9.63 -0.59
CA ASP A 12 -13.34 9.28 0.39
C ASP A 12 -13.20 10.14 1.66
N GLU A 13 -14.23 10.12 2.49
CA GLU A 13 -14.26 10.94 3.69
C GLU A 13 -13.19 10.53 4.72
N ALA A 14 -12.89 9.23 4.82
CA ALA A 14 -11.89 8.71 5.76
C ALA A 14 -10.48 9.22 5.43
N CYS A 15 -10.10 9.16 4.14
CA CYS A 15 -8.85 9.71 3.62
C CYS A 15 -8.78 11.21 3.86
N ARG A 16 -9.85 11.95 3.59
CA ARG A 16 -9.88 13.40 3.83
C ARG A 16 -9.74 13.74 5.32
N ARG A 17 -10.42 13.01 6.21
CA ARG A 17 -10.30 13.17 7.67
C ARG A 17 -8.90 12.83 8.17
N GLN A 18 -8.27 11.80 7.62
CA GLN A 18 -6.89 11.43 7.97
C GLN A 18 -5.92 12.60 7.70
N GLN A 19 -6.04 13.26 6.54
CA GLN A 19 -5.16 14.40 6.19
C GLN A 19 -5.31 15.59 7.15
N VAL A 20 -6.52 15.82 7.69
CA VAL A 20 -6.73 16.81 8.76
C VAL A 20 -6.08 16.36 10.06
N GLY A 21 -6.25 15.09 10.44
CA GLY A 21 -5.63 14.52 11.63
C GLY A 21 -4.10 14.51 11.59
N GLU A 22 -3.52 14.43 10.40
CA GLU A 22 -2.07 14.54 10.14
C GLU A 22 -1.59 16.01 10.06
N GLY A 23 -2.50 16.98 10.19
CA GLY A 23 -2.19 18.42 10.23
C GLY A 23 -1.86 19.03 8.88
N TRP A 24 -2.15 18.35 7.76
CA TRP A 24 -1.89 18.87 6.42
C TRP A 24 -2.88 19.99 6.03
N PHE A 25 -4.08 19.96 6.63
CA PHE A 25 -5.14 20.94 6.41
C PHE A 25 -5.77 21.34 7.75
N ALA A 26 -6.22 22.60 7.85
CA ALA A 26 -6.84 23.13 9.06
C ALA A 26 -8.24 22.54 9.31
N SER A 27 -9.00 22.25 8.25
CA SER A 27 -10.34 21.69 8.34
C SER A 27 -10.67 20.76 7.16
N ILE A 28 -11.74 19.98 7.31
CA ILE A 28 -12.21 19.10 6.24
C ILE A 28 -12.65 19.87 4.99
N ALA A 29 -13.08 21.13 5.14
CA ALA A 29 -13.47 21.98 4.02
C ALA A 29 -12.28 22.37 3.13
N ASP A 30 -11.09 22.41 3.71
CA ASP A 30 -9.85 22.77 3.01
C ASP A 30 -9.24 21.57 2.25
N VAL A 31 -9.66 20.34 2.59
CA VAL A 31 -9.17 19.14 1.90
C VAL A 31 -9.85 19.00 0.54
N PRO A 32 -9.10 18.92 -0.57
CA PRO A 32 -9.65 18.68 -1.90
C PRO A 32 -10.56 17.44 -1.93
N SER A 33 -11.59 17.48 -2.78
CA SER A 33 -12.48 16.32 -2.99
C SER A 33 -11.91 15.28 -3.97
N ARG A 34 -10.87 15.66 -4.71
CA ARG A 34 -10.22 14.81 -5.72
C ARG A 34 -8.71 14.92 -5.63
N ALA A 35 -8.04 13.85 -6.04
CA ALA A 35 -6.58 13.79 -6.15
C ALA A 35 -6.17 13.24 -7.53
N ILE A 36 -4.94 13.55 -7.93
CA ILE A 36 -4.28 12.91 -9.07
C ILE A 36 -3.45 11.76 -8.49
N SER A 37 -3.68 10.54 -8.96
CA SER A 37 -2.94 9.35 -8.54
C SER A 37 -2.34 8.62 -9.74
N MET A 38 -1.17 8.03 -9.57
CA MET A 38 -0.57 7.17 -10.60
C MET A 38 -1.37 5.87 -10.72
N SER A 39 -1.58 5.40 -11.96
CA SER A 39 -2.26 4.13 -12.14
C SER A 39 -1.37 2.95 -11.74
N VAL A 40 -1.99 1.89 -11.21
CA VAL A 40 -1.31 0.65 -10.79
C VAL A 40 -0.44 0.07 -11.92
N ARG A 41 -0.91 0.13 -13.17
CA ARG A 41 -0.11 -0.36 -14.31
C ARG A 41 1.19 0.39 -14.50
N GLN A 42 1.24 1.70 -14.26
CA GLN A 42 2.50 2.42 -14.36
C GLN A 42 3.42 2.14 -13.16
N ILE A 43 2.87 1.98 -11.96
CA ILE A 43 3.66 1.58 -10.78
C ILE A 43 4.38 0.25 -11.05
N LEU A 44 3.70 -0.72 -11.67
CA LEU A 44 4.27 -2.03 -12.02
C LEU A 44 5.31 -1.99 -13.16
N LYS A 45 5.51 -0.85 -13.83
CA LYS A 45 6.60 -0.68 -14.81
C LYS A 45 7.90 -0.24 -14.16
N ALA A 46 7.91 0.08 -12.87
CA ALA A 46 9.14 0.38 -12.15
C ALA A 46 10.10 -0.81 -12.22
N ARG A 47 11.41 -0.55 -12.27
CA ARG A 47 12.41 -1.62 -12.21
C ARG A 47 12.44 -2.31 -10.83
N GLU A 48 12.09 -1.56 -9.80
CA GLU A 48 12.14 -1.96 -8.40
C GLU A 48 11.08 -1.19 -7.63
N ILE A 49 10.37 -1.87 -6.74
CA ILE A 49 9.33 -1.28 -5.88
C ILE A 49 9.71 -1.52 -4.43
N ILE A 50 9.82 -0.42 -3.66
CA ILE A 50 10.11 -0.47 -2.24
C ILE A 50 8.90 0.07 -1.48
N CYS A 51 8.34 -0.74 -0.59
CA CYS A 51 7.21 -0.39 0.25
C CYS A 51 7.65 -0.38 1.72
N VAL A 52 7.49 0.75 2.40
CA VAL A 52 7.76 0.87 3.84
C VAL A 52 6.44 0.99 4.57
N VAL A 53 6.10 0.02 5.41
CA VAL A 53 4.75 -0.12 5.97
C VAL A 53 4.81 -0.40 7.47
N PRO A 54 5.12 0.59 8.31
CA PRO A 54 5.07 0.44 9.76
C PRO A 54 3.63 0.46 10.29
N ASP A 55 3.47 0.19 11.59
CA ASP A 55 2.26 0.37 12.41
C ASP A 55 1.23 -0.78 12.30
N ALA A 56 0.73 -1.22 13.46
CA ALA A 56 -0.30 -2.24 13.64
C ALA A 56 -1.54 -2.01 12.76
N ARG A 57 -1.94 -0.75 12.53
CA ARG A 57 -3.13 -0.43 11.72
C ARG A 57 -3.01 -0.90 10.27
N LYS A 58 -1.81 -1.25 9.80
CA LYS A 58 -1.56 -1.76 8.45
C LYS A 58 -1.52 -3.28 8.37
N ALA A 59 -1.55 -4.00 9.49
CA ALA A 59 -1.33 -5.45 9.52
C ALA A 59 -2.33 -6.24 8.66
N THR A 60 -3.60 -5.85 8.65
CA THR A 60 -4.62 -6.48 7.80
C THR A 60 -4.34 -6.25 6.31
N ALA A 61 -3.94 -5.04 5.94
CA ALA A 61 -3.60 -4.71 4.56
C ALA A 61 -2.32 -5.44 4.10
N VAL A 62 -1.32 -5.55 4.97
CA VAL A 62 -0.09 -6.34 4.72
C VAL A 62 -0.43 -7.81 4.50
N LYS A 63 -1.26 -8.41 5.37
CA LYS A 63 -1.70 -9.79 5.19
C LYS A 63 -2.43 -10.00 3.85
N ALA A 64 -3.39 -9.14 3.54
CA ALA A 64 -4.11 -9.21 2.26
C ALA A 64 -3.19 -9.02 1.05
N CYS A 65 -2.18 -8.15 1.17
CA CYS A 65 -1.19 -7.88 0.14
C CYS A 65 -0.28 -9.09 -0.13
N VAL A 66 0.13 -9.83 0.89
CA VAL A 66 1.16 -10.87 0.77
C VAL A 66 0.57 -12.27 0.66
N GLU A 67 -0.50 -12.56 1.41
CA GLU A 67 -1.07 -13.91 1.53
C GLU A 67 -2.47 -14.03 0.89
N GLY A 68 -3.06 -12.89 0.49
CA GLY A 68 -4.37 -12.86 -0.15
C GLY A 68 -4.31 -13.02 -1.66
N GLU A 69 -5.47 -13.24 -2.28
CA GLU A 69 -5.60 -13.26 -3.73
C GLU A 69 -5.31 -11.88 -4.35
N VAL A 70 -4.75 -11.90 -5.56
CA VAL A 70 -4.59 -10.70 -6.37
C VAL A 70 -5.96 -10.14 -6.76
N SER A 71 -6.36 -9.00 -6.18
CA SER A 71 -7.73 -8.49 -6.29
C SER A 71 -7.82 -6.97 -6.19
N PRO A 72 -8.72 -6.30 -6.95
CA PRO A 72 -9.00 -4.87 -6.79
C PRO A 72 -9.50 -4.47 -5.40
N MET A 73 -10.00 -5.42 -4.59
CA MET A 73 -10.42 -5.17 -3.21
C MET A 73 -9.23 -5.01 -2.26
N ALA A 74 -8.05 -5.50 -2.65
CA ALA A 74 -6.79 -5.28 -1.96
C ALA A 74 -5.75 -4.81 -2.99
N PRO A 75 -5.78 -3.54 -3.44
CA PRO A 75 -4.99 -3.10 -4.59
C PRO A 75 -3.49 -3.42 -4.52
N ALA A 76 -2.91 -3.44 -3.33
CA ALA A 76 -1.51 -3.77 -3.11
C ALA A 76 -1.16 -5.24 -3.41
N SER A 77 -2.12 -6.18 -3.41
CA SER A 77 -1.84 -7.60 -3.68
C SER A 77 -1.31 -7.85 -5.09
N ILE A 78 -1.55 -6.93 -6.04
CA ILE A 78 -0.94 -6.99 -7.37
C ILE A 78 0.60 -6.93 -7.33
N LEU A 79 1.20 -6.40 -6.26
CA LEU A 79 2.65 -6.35 -6.11
C LEU A 79 3.28 -7.75 -6.06
N GLN A 80 2.51 -8.79 -5.70
CA GLN A 80 2.94 -10.19 -5.79
C GLN A 80 3.34 -10.61 -7.22
N THR A 81 2.81 -9.92 -8.23
CA THR A 81 3.10 -10.20 -9.65
C THR A 81 4.37 -9.52 -10.15
N HIS A 82 4.94 -8.60 -9.38
CA HIS A 82 6.13 -7.85 -9.75
C HIS A 82 7.38 -8.53 -9.21
N ALA A 83 8.31 -8.87 -10.11
CA ALA A 83 9.47 -9.70 -9.79
C ALA A 83 10.46 -9.05 -8.79
N ASN A 84 10.44 -7.72 -8.66
CA ASN A 84 11.39 -6.97 -7.84
C ASN A 84 10.67 -5.99 -6.90
N THR A 85 9.95 -6.55 -5.93
CA THR A 85 9.24 -5.80 -4.89
C THR A 85 9.78 -6.18 -3.52
N THR A 86 10.12 -5.18 -2.71
CA THR A 86 10.60 -5.35 -1.34
C THR A 86 9.69 -4.62 -0.36
N LEU A 87 9.22 -5.32 0.67
CA LEU A 87 8.41 -4.76 1.75
C LEU A 87 9.25 -4.68 3.04
N PHE A 88 9.40 -3.47 3.56
CA PHE A 88 9.97 -3.23 4.89
C PHE A 88 8.84 -3.10 5.90
N LEU A 89 8.74 -4.10 6.76
CA LEU A 89 7.70 -4.24 7.78
C LEU A 89 8.33 -4.19 9.17
N ASP A 90 7.63 -3.58 10.11
CA ASP A 90 7.92 -3.72 11.54
C ASP A 90 7.17 -4.94 12.13
N ARG A 91 7.40 -5.21 13.42
CA ARG A 91 6.74 -6.34 14.09
C ARG A 91 5.22 -6.20 14.12
N GLU A 92 4.70 -4.98 14.21
CA GLU A 92 3.28 -4.70 14.36
C GLU A 92 2.53 -4.88 13.04
N SER A 93 3.05 -4.32 11.96
CA SER A 93 2.53 -4.49 10.60
C SER A 93 2.65 -5.94 10.10
N ALA A 94 3.64 -6.70 10.56
CA ALA A 94 3.77 -8.14 10.25
C ALA A 94 2.95 -9.06 11.18
N ALA A 95 2.26 -8.52 12.19
CA ALA A 95 1.67 -9.30 13.29
C ALA A 95 0.57 -10.29 12.87
N LEU A 96 -0.03 -10.13 11.69
CA LEU A 96 -1.07 -11.03 11.16
C LEU A 96 -0.58 -12.01 10.09
N LEU A 97 0.70 -11.94 9.71
CA LEU A 97 1.32 -12.88 8.77
C LEU A 97 1.49 -14.26 9.40
N THR A 98 1.38 -15.31 8.59
CA THR A 98 1.65 -16.68 9.01
C THR A 98 3.14 -16.90 9.27
N PRO A 99 3.51 -17.89 10.10
CA PRO A 99 4.92 -18.21 10.36
C PRO A 99 5.73 -18.53 9.10
N ALA A 100 5.13 -19.21 8.11
CA ALA A 100 5.77 -19.54 6.84
C ALA A 100 6.19 -18.26 6.08
N THR A 101 5.26 -17.34 5.90
CA THR A 101 5.50 -16.05 5.23
C THR A 101 6.52 -15.19 5.95
N ARG A 102 6.50 -15.16 7.30
CA ARG A 102 7.51 -14.45 8.07
C ARG A 102 8.91 -15.04 7.89
N GLY A 103 9.02 -16.37 7.74
CA GLY A 103 10.29 -17.04 7.47
C GLY A 103 10.89 -16.65 6.12
N GLU A 104 10.07 -16.49 5.08
CA GLU A 104 10.51 -16.08 3.75
C GLU A 104 10.85 -14.57 3.66
N ILE A 105 10.12 -13.73 4.40
CA ILE A 105 10.35 -12.27 4.44
C ILE A 105 11.54 -11.91 5.32
N LEU A 106 11.69 -12.52 6.50
CA LEU A 106 12.79 -12.26 7.43
C LEU A 106 14.07 -13.03 7.07
N GLY A 107 13.97 -14.07 6.23
CA GLY A 107 15.11 -14.85 5.74
C GLY A 107 15.88 -14.19 4.59
N ARG A 108 15.41 -13.04 4.08
CA ARG A 108 16.14 -12.17 3.15
C ARG A 108 16.87 -11.04 3.88
N ASP A 109 17.39 -11.35 5.07
CA ASP A 109 18.31 -10.44 5.74
C ASP A 109 19.45 -10.13 4.75
N LEU A 110 19.69 -8.85 4.52
CA LEU A 110 20.61 -8.32 3.51
C LEU A 110 22.04 -8.84 3.80
N SER A 111 22.38 -9.99 3.21
CA SER A 111 23.75 -10.48 3.07
C SER A 111 24.47 -9.77 1.93
#